data_AF-Q9PCR5-F1
#
_entry.id   AF-Q9PCR5-F1
#
_cell.length_a   1.000
_cell.length_b   1.000
_cell.length_c   1.000
_cell.angle_alpha   90.00
_cell.angle_beta   90.00
_cell.angle_gamma   90.00
#
_symmetry.space_group_name_H-M   'P 1'
#
loop_
_entity.id
_entity.type
_entity.pdbx_description
1 polymer ?
#
loop_
_entity_poly.entity_id
_entity_poly.type
_entity_poly.pdbx_seq_one_letter_code
_entity_poly.pdbx_strand_id
1 'polypeptide(L)'
;MQKLPSHTDDVDGWPRVCALFDTLQASELLELSGQVLLHRLFHEENPQQLEKRQLRFGCSCSREKVAAMLQRLGENEARATLEANGRIKVECEFCRQKYHFSYKEIDALFP
;
A
#
# COMPACT_ATOMS: atom_id res chain seq x y z
N MET A 1 -3.26 -3.40 18.80
CA MET A 1 -3.02 -2.44 19.90
C MET A 1 -1.56 -2.54 20.34
N GLN A 2 -0.95 -1.45 20.83
CA GLN A 2 0.44 -1.44 21.32
C GLN A 2 0.52 -0.66 22.65
N LYS A 3 1.16 -1.24 23.68
CA LYS A 3 1.52 -0.54 24.93
C LYS A 3 2.88 0.14 24.74
N LEU A 4 2.95 1.45 24.91
CA LEU A 4 4.22 2.16 24.97
C LEU A 4 4.78 2.11 26.41
N PRO A 5 6.12 2.15 26.60
CA PRO A 5 6.71 2.30 27.92
C PRO A 5 6.13 3.54 28.61
N SER A 6 5.68 3.37 29.85
CA SER A 6 5.06 4.43 30.63
C SER A 6 5.35 4.22 32.12
N HIS A 7 5.51 5.32 32.86
CA HIS A 7 5.66 5.32 34.31
C HIS A 7 4.31 5.54 35.00
N THR A 8 3.25 4.95 34.47
CA THR A 8 1.90 5.02 35.06
C THR A 8 1.73 3.95 36.13
N ASP A 9 1.16 4.32 37.27
CA ASP A 9 0.77 3.38 38.33
C ASP A 9 -0.52 2.58 38.01
N ASP A 10 -1.08 2.75 36.80
CA ASP A 10 -2.22 1.99 36.29
C ASP A 10 -1.77 0.60 35.80
N VAL A 11 -1.85 -0.37 36.71
CA VAL A 11 -1.46 -1.77 36.47
C VAL A 11 -2.48 -2.50 35.57
N ASP A 12 -3.77 -2.16 35.66
CA ASP A 12 -4.85 -2.85 34.95
C ASP A 12 -5.28 -2.17 33.64
N GLY A 13 -4.84 -0.94 33.37
CA GLY A 13 -5.21 -0.20 32.17
C GLY A 13 -4.91 -0.93 30.86
N TRP A 14 -3.78 -1.66 30.79
CA TRP A 14 -3.48 -2.45 29.59
C TRP A 14 -4.41 -3.68 29.44
N PRO A 15 -4.54 -4.57 30.45
CA PRO A 15 -5.56 -5.62 30.42
C PRO A 15 -6.97 -5.12 30.07
N ARG A 16 -7.40 -3.98 30.63
CA ARG A 16 -8.73 -3.39 30.41
C ARG A 16 -8.91 -2.96 28.95
N VAL A 17 -7.95 -2.21 28.39
CA VAL A 17 -7.98 -1.79 26.98
C VAL A 17 -7.99 -2.99 26.03
N CYS A 18 -7.24 -4.06 26.35
CA CYS A 18 -7.29 -5.30 25.57
C CYS A 18 -8.66 -5.97 25.65
N ALA A 19 -9.23 -6.12 26.85
CA ALA A 19 -10.55 -6.73 27.03
C ALA A 19 -11.66 -5.97 26.28
N LEU A 20 -11.61 -4.63 26.27
CA LEU A 20 -12.51 -3.79 25.48
C LEU A 20 -12.32 -4.05 23.98
N PHE A 21 -11.08 -4.06 23.50
CA PHE A 21 -10.75 -4.32 22.10
C PHE A 21 -11.20 -5.71 21.63
N ASP A 22 -11.12 -6.72 22.49
CA ASP A 22 -11.54 -8.10 22.19
C ASP A 22 -13.06 -8.23 21.96
N THR A 23 -13.86 -7.22 22.33
CA THR A 23 -15.30 -7.17 22.01
C THR A 23 -15.61 -6.72 20.58
N LEU A 24 -14.60 -6.22 19.85
CA LEU A 24 -14.76 -5.66 18.51
C LEU A 24 -15.12 -6.75 17.48
N GLN A 25 -16.19 -6.52 16.73
CA GLN A 25 -16.63 -7.41 15.67
C GLN A 25 -16.14 -6.96 14.29
N ALA A 26 -15.98 -7.92 13.37
CA ALA A 26 -15.53 -7.64 12.01
C ALA A 26 -16.52 -6.74 11.23
N SER A 27 -17.83 -6.89 11.45
CA SER A 27 -18.85 -6.02 10.84
C SER A 27 -18.69 -4.57 11.30
N GLU A 28 -18.41 -4.35 12.58
CA GLU A 28 -18.23 -3.01 13.15
C GLU A 28 -17.02 -2.30 12.53
N LEU A 29 -15.93 -3.02 12.26
CA LEU A 29 -14.76 -2.49 11.56
C LEU A 29 -15.06 -2.05 10.12
N LEU A 30 -16.00 -2.72 9.44
CA LEU A 30 -16.34 -2.45 8.05
C LEU A 30 -17.42 -1.37 7.91
N GLU A 31 -18.35 -1.31 8.87
CA GLU A 31 -19.56 -0.49 8.77
C GLU A 31 -19.46 0.83 9.56
N LEU A 32 -18.70 0.86 10.65
CA LEU A 32 -18.61 2.04 11.51
C LEU A 32 -17.40 2.90 11.19
N SER A 33 -17.56 4.21 11.33
CA SER A 33 -16.43 5.12 11.25
C SER A 33 -15.48 4.92 12.44
N GLY A 34 -14.19 5.20 12.23
CA GLY A 34 -13.19 5.10 13.31
C GLY A 34 -13.53 5.92 14.57
N GLN A 35 -14.18 7.09 14.43
CA GLN A 35 -14.61 7.89 15.58
C GLN A 35 -15.71 7.20 16.39
N VAL A 36 -16.68 6.58 15.71
CA VAL A 36 -17.75 5.83 16.37
C VAL A 36 -17.19 4.60 17.08
N LEU A 37 -16.24 3.90 16.46
CA LEU A 37 -15.56 2.76 17.08
C LEU A 37 -14.77 3.14 18.33
N LEU A 38 -14.00 4.25 18.27
CA LEU A 38 -13.24 4.74 19.41
C LEU A 38 -14.15 5.09 20.58
N HIS A 39 -15.26 5.78 20.34
CA HIS A 39 -16.23 6.08 21.40
C HIS A 39 -16.89 4.80 21.94
N ARG A 40 -17.36 3.90 21.06
CA ARG A 40 -17.99 2.64 21.46
C ARG A 40 -17.08 1.81 22.38
N LEU A 41 -15.80 1.67 22.01
CA LEU A 41 -14.85 0.83 22.73
C LEU A 41 -14.22 1.51 23.95
N PHE A 42 -13.96 2.82 23.89
CA PHE A 42 -13.04 3.49 24.81
C PHE A 42 -13.57 4.82 25.37
N HIS A 43 -14.89 5.05 25.40
CA HIS A 43 -15.46 6.30 25.93
C HIS A 43 -15.06 6.62 27.38
N GLU A 44 -14.79 5.60 28.21
CA GLU A 44 -14.31 5.77 29.59
C GLU A 44 -12.78 5.99 29.68
N GLU A 45 -12.02 5.70 28.61
CA GLU A 45 -10.55 5.78 28.59
C GLU A 45 -10.02 7.11 28.02
N ASN A 46 -10.92 8.05 27.65
CA ASN A 46 -10.60 9.38 27.12
C ASN A 46 -9.53 9.39 25.99
N PRO A 47 -9.75 8.69 24.86
CA PRO A 47 -8.75 8.55 23.80
C PRO A 47 -8.48 9.88 23.08
N GLN A 48 -7.20 10.22 22.89
CA GLN A 48 -6.78 11.37 22.09
C GLN A 48 -6.60 10.99 20.62
N GLN A 49 -7.38 11.61 19.73
CA GLN A 49 -7.16 11.49 18.29
C GLN A 49 -5.99 12.38 17.86
N LEU A 50 -4.89 11.78 17.39
CA LEU A 50 -3.70 12.52 16.95
C LEU A 50 -3.84 13.11 15.55
N GLU A 51 -4.13 12.28 14.55
CA GLU A 51 -4.28 12.71 13.16
C GLU A 51 -5.23 11.78 12.39
N LYS A 52 -5.78 12.29 11.29
CA LYS A 52 -6.53 11.48 10.32
C LYS A 52 -5.78 11.52 8.99
N ARG A 53 -5.42 10.35 8.47
CA ARG A 53 -4.80 10.20 7.16
C ARG A 53 -5.74 9.47 6.22
N GLN A 54 -5.95 10.03 5.03
CA GLN A 54 -6.70 9.35 3.99
C GLN A 54 -5.81 8.27 3.37
N LEU A 55 -6.30 7.03 3.38
CA LEU A 55 -5.65 5.93 2.70
C LEU A 55 -6.01 5.99 1.22
N ARG A 56 -5.01 5.76 0.38
CA ARG A 56 -5.18 5.60 -1.07
C ARG A 56 -4.23 4.53 -1.55
N PHE A 57 -4.62 3.88 -2.64
CA PHE A 57 -3.68 3.03 -3.38
C PHE A 57 -2.50 3.88 -3.87
N GLY A 58 -1.28 3.35 -3.75
CA GLY A 58 -0.07 4.04 -4.19
C GLY A 58 1.01 3.05 -4.62
N CYS A 59 1.41 3.13 -5.89
CA CYS A 59 2.56 2.40 -6.42
C CYS A 59 3.53 3.40 -7.07
N SER A 60 4.83 3.14 -6.92
CA SER A 60 5.87 4.02 -7.47
C SER A 60 6.25 3.69 -8.92
N CYS A 61 5.66 2.66 -9.52
CA CYS A 61 5.88 2.32 -10.92
C CYS A 61 5.34 3.43 -11.84
N SER A 62 6.00 3.65 -12.97
CA SER A 62 5.51 4.54 -14.01
C SER A 62 6.02 4.08 -15.37
N ARG A 63 5.44 4.59 -16.45
CA ARG A 63 5.86 4.23 -17.81
C ARG A 63 7.32 4.61 -18.06
N GLU A 64 7.74 5.77 -17.53
CA GLU A 64 9.10 6.30 -17.65
C GLU A 64 10.11 5.40 -16.93
N LYS A 65 9.77 4.92 -15.73
CA LYS A 65 10.64 3.99 -14.98
C LYS A 65 10.76 2.64 -15.69
N VAL A 66 9.67 2.15 -16.29
CA VAL A 66 9.70 0.91 -17.06
C VAL A 66 10.52 1.08 -18.35
N ALA A 67 10.39 2.22 -19.03
CA ALA A 67 11.21 2.53 -20.20
C ALA A 67 12.71 2.59 -19.85
N ALA A 68 13.07 3.26 -18.75
CA ALA A 68 14.45 3.31 -18.26
C ALA A 68 15.00 1.92 -17.87
N MET A 69 14.13 1.03 -17.38
CA MET A 69 14.50 -0.37 -17.11
C MET A 69 14.76 -1.14 -18.41
N LEU A 70 13.93 -0.98 -19.44
CA LEU A 70 14.17 -1.58 -20.76
C LEU A 70 15.47 -1.08 -21.38
N GLN A 71 15.80 0.21 -21.24
CA GLN A 71 17.08 0.75 -21.70
C GLN A 71 18.28 0.11 -21.01
N ARG A 72 18.19 -0.15 -19.71
CA ARG A 72 19.24 -0.82 -18.93
C ARG A 72 19.40 -2.30 -19.29
N LEU A 73 18.33 -2.95 -19.70
CA LEU A 73 18.35 -4.33 -20.19
C LEU A 73 19.17 -4.44 -21.50
N GLY A 74 19.07 -3.41 -22.34
CA GLY A 74 19.84 -3.28 -23.57
C GLY A 74 19.01 -3.51 -24.83
N GLU A 75 19.47 -2.92 -25.93
CA GLU A 75 18.73 -2.90 -27.20
C GLU A 75 18.50 -4.30 -27.77
N ASN A 76 19.53 -5.16 -27.76
CA ASN A 76 19.44 -6.50 -28.31
C ASN A 76 18.35 -7.34 -27.64
N GLU A 77 18.26 -7.30 -26.30
CA GLU A 77 17.25 -8.07 -25.55
C GLU A 77 15.84 -7.51 -25.76
N ALA A 78 15.70 -6.17 -25.81
CA ALA A 78 14.44 -5.52 -26.09
C ALA A 78 13.93 -5.86 -27.50
N ARG A 79 14.79 -5.77 -28.53
CA ARG A 79 14.44 -6.11 -29.92
C ARG A 79 14.13 -7.59 -30.09
N ALA A 80 14.90 -8.50 -29.49
CA ALA A 80 14.60 -9.93 -29.53
C ALA A 80 13.20 -10.23 -28.94
N THR A 81 12.83 -9.56 -27.86
CA THR A 81 11.50 -9.71 -27.26
C THR A 81 10.38 -9.19 -28.17
N LEU A 82 10.63 -8.08 -28.88
CA LEU A 82 9.71 -7.53 -29.87
C LEU A 82 9.51 -8.47 -31.06
N GLU A 83 10.60 -8.97 -31.65
CA GLU A 83 10.54 -9.86 -32.82
C GLU A 83 9.74 -11.14 -32.53
N ALA A 84 9.90 -11.71 -31.34
CA ALA A 84 9.18 -12.91 -30.93
C ALA A 84 7.68 -12.69 -30.69
N ASN A 85 7.28 -11.51 -30.20
CA ASN A 85 5.93 -11.29 -29.64
C ASN A 85 5.14 -10.12 -30.27
N GLY A 86 5.74 -9.37 -31.20
CA GLY A 86 5.17 -8.15 -31.80
C GLY A 86 5.06 -6.94 -30.88
N ARG A 87 5.32 -7.10 -29.57
CA ARG A 87 5.26 -6.05 -28.54
C ARG A 87 6.00 -6.49 -27.28
N ILE A 88 6.45 -5.53 -26.49
CA ILE A 88 6.91 -5.79 -25.11
C ILE A 88 5.75 -5.53 -24.15
N LYS A 89 5.48 -6.50 -23.27
CA LYS A 89 4.57 -6.35 -22.13
C LYS A 89 5.39 -6.47 -20.85
N VAL A 90 5.40 -5.41 -20.06
CA VAL A 90 5.94 -5.41 -18.70
C VAL A 90 4.78 -5.34 -17.72
N GLU A 91 4.80 -6.17 -16.69
CA GLU A 91 3.82 -6.14 -15.60
C GLU A 91 4.55 -5.77 -14.32
N CYS A 92 4.06 -4.75 -13.60
CA CYS A 92 4.65 -4.40 -12.32
C CYS A 92 4.27 -5.46 -11.28
N GLU A 93 5.26 -6.09 -10.64
CA GLU A 93 5.01 -7.15 -9.65
C GLU A 93 4.37 -6.66 -8.35
N PHE A 94 4.27 -5.33 -8.13
CA PHE A 94 3.62 -4.76 -6.96
C PHE A 94 2.14 -4.43 -7.22
N CYS A 95 1.86 -3.64 -8.26
CA CYS A 95 0.50 -3.16 -8.55
C CYS A 95 -0.20 -3.93 -9.66
N ARG A 96 0.50 -4.84 -10.35
CA ARG A 96 0.02 -5.59 -11.53
C ARG A 96 -0.40 -4.71 -12.71
N GLN A 97 -0.04 -3.42 -12.68
CA GLN A 97 -0.20 -2.54 -13.83
C GLN A 97 0.62 -3.06 -15.00
N LYS A 98 -0.02 -3.13 -16.18
CA LYS A 98 0.59 -3.60 -17.42
C LYS A 98 1.01 -2.40 -18.27
N TYR A 99 2.27 -2.42 -18.69
CA TYR A 99 2.86 -1.44 -19.58
C TYR A 99 3.17 -2.13 -20.90
N HIS A 100 2.63 -1.57 -21.98
CA HIS A 100 2.87 -2.05 -23.33
C HIS A 100 3.77 -1.07 -24.07
N PHE A 101 4.75 -1.59 -24.81
CA PHE A 101 5.62 -0.81 -25.67
C PHE A 101 5.54 -1.37 -27.09
N SER A 102 5.24 -0.48 -28.03
CA SER A 102 5.23 -0.76 -29.47
C SER A 102 6.63 -0.66 -30.08
N TYR A 103 6.79 -1.14 -31.31
CA TYR A 103 8.06 -1.02 -32.07
C TYR A 103 8.59 0.42 -32.09
N LYS A 104 7.75 1.38 -32.47
CA LYS A 104 8.12 2.80 -32.54
C LYS A 104 8.63 3.34 -31.20
N GLU A 105 8.06 2.86 -30.10
CA GLU A 105 8.45 3.31 -28.77
C GLU A 105 9.76 2.69 -28.32
N ILE A 106 10.04 1.44 -28.70
CA ILE A 106 11.35 0.83 -28.44
C ILE A 106 12.43 1.46 -29.33
N ASP A 107 12.14 1.72 -30.61
CA ASP A 107 13.06 2.46 -31.49
C ASP A 107 13.42 3.83 -30.90
N ALA A 108 12.43 4.54 -30.33
CA ALA A 108 12.67 5.82 -29.68
C ALA A 108 13.51 5.73 -28.39
N LEU A 109 13.63 4.55 -27.77
CA LEU A 109 14.45 4.34 -26.57
C LEU A 109 15.93 4.08 -26.89
N PHE A 110 16.24 3.68 -28.13
CA PHE A 110 17.59 3.32 -28.59
C PHE A 110 17.91 4.04 -29.93
N PRO A 111 18.23 5.34 -29.89
CA PRO A 111 18.61 6.12 -31.06
C PRO A 111 20.03 5.82 -31.57
#